data_AF-A0A284VI73-F1
#
_entry.id   AF-A0A284VI73-F1
#
_cell.length_a   1.000
_cell.length_b   1.000
_cell.length_c   1.000
_cell.angle_alpha   90.00
_cell.angle_beta   90.00
_cell.angle_gamma   90.00
#
_symmetry.space_group_name_H-M   'P 1'
#
loop_
_entity.id
_entity.type
_entity.pdbx_description
1 polymer ?
#
loop_
_entity_poly.entity_id
_entity_poly.type
_entity_poly.pdbx_seq_one_letter_code
_entity_poly.pdbx_strand_id
1 'polypeptide(L)'
;MAIHTPTVRLLKASVLVALSGIFRLYIAFLFIRAKPNLLAYIAGGLVIYTVYTLDRALECKEDAVNRCELTGSKKEVGILVSVSTFCIGASILFIENLFVVPFLPLIIGCLYSKGVKIMGFNMKLKGGFGVKNLVVALTWGVFIAGITTSTDAGIASLFLFFFSLA
;
A
#
# COMPACT_ATOMS: atom_id res chain seq x y z
N MET A 1 -30.04 -0.08 9.70
CA MET A 1 -28.65 0.44 9.79
C MET A 1 -28.38 1.24 8.52
N ALA A 2 -28.50 2.56 8.54
CA ALA A 2 -28.32 3.38 7.34
C ALA A 2 -26.86 3.29 6.89
N ILE A 3 -26.64 2.74 5.70
CA ILE A 3 -25.33 2.66 5.07
C ILE A 3 -24.88 4.11 4.83
N HIS A 4 -23.90 4.60 5.59
CA HIS A 4 -23.33 5.92 5.36
C HIS A 4 -22.69 5.96 3.96
N THR A 5 -23.37 6.60 3.01
CA THR A 5 -22.94 6.76 1.62
C THR A 5 -21.48 7.22 1.46
N PRO A 6 -20.95 8.15 2.28
CA PRO A 6 -19.55 8.57 2.17
C PRO A 6 -18.55 7.49 2.61
N THR A 7 -18.90 6.70 3.64
CA THR A 7 -18.05 5.62 4.14
C THR A 7 -17.94 4.48 3.13
N VAL A 8 -19.05 4.15 2.44
CA VAL A 8 -19.01 3.15 1.36
C VAL A 8 -18.20 3.63 0.17
N ARG A 9 -18.26 4.93 -0.17
CA ARG A 9 -17.42 5.50 -1.23
C ARG A 9 -15.93 5.41 -0.88
N LEU A 10 -15.55 5.69 0.37
CA LEU A 10 -14.18 5.52 0.85
C LEU A 10 -13.69 4.08 0.64
N LEU A 11 -14.48 3.09 1.07
CA LEU A 11 -14.12 1.68 0.95
C LEU A 11 -14.08 1.19 -0.50
N LYS A 12 -15.02 1.63 -1.35
CA LYS A 12 -15.10 1.23 -2.76
C LYS A 12 -13.98 1.80 -3.61
N ALA A 13 -13.52 3.02 -3.30
CA ALA A 13 -12.47 3.68 -4.08
C ALA A 13 -11.16 2.87 -4.11
N SER A 14 -10.90 2.02 -3.11
CA SER A 14 -9.67 1.21 -3.01
C SER A 14 -9.78 -0.13 -3.73
N VAL A 15 -11.00 -0.59 -4.03
CA VAL A 15 -11.24 -1.90 -4.65
C VAL A 15 -10.64 -1.98 -6.04
N LEU A 16 -10.86 -0.97 -6.89
CA LEU A 16 -10.31 -0.97 -8.26
C LEU A 16 -8.79 -0.93 -8.27
N VAL A 17 -8.18 -0.21 -7.32
CA VAL A 17 -6.72 -0.14 -7.18
C VAL A 17 -6.15 -1.49 -6.75
N ALA A 18 -6.78 -2.13 -5.76
CA ALA A 18 -6.41 -3.47 -5.32
C ALA A 18 -6.57 -4.51 -6.43
N LEU A 19 -7.67 -4.46 -7.18
CA LEU A 19 -7.93 -5.34 -8.32
C LEU A 19 -6.88 -5.16 -9.43
N SER A 20 -6.52 -3.91 -9.75
CA SER A 20 -5.40 -3.63 -10.66
C SER A 20 -4.09 -4.23 -10.14
N GLY A 21 -3.85 -4.14 -8.83
CA GLY A 21 -2.71 -4.76 -8.15
C GLY A 21 -2.63 -6.27 -8.30
N ILE A 22 -3.75 -6.98 -8.12
CA ILE A 22 -3.88 -8.43 -8.33
C ILE A 22 -3.45 -8.79 -9.76
N PHE A 23 -3.93 -8.05 -10.77
CA PHE A 23 -3.53 -8.30 -12.15
C PHE A 23 -2.06 -8.03 -12.42
N ARG A 24 -1.46 -7.00 -11.79
CA ARG A 24 -0.01 -6.75 -11.90
C ARG A 24 0.81 -7.89 -11.33
N LEU A 25 0.39 -8.46 -10.20
CA LEU A 25 1.02 -9.66 -9.63
C LEU A 25 0.90 -10.85 -10.58
N TYR A 26 -0.30 -11.09 -11.12
CA TYR A 26 -0.50 -12.15 -12.11
C TYR A 26 0.44 -12.00 -13.32
N ILE A 27 0.53 -10.78 -13.89
CA ILE A 27 1.43 -10.47 -15.00
C ILE A 27 2.90 -10.70 -14.60
N ALA A 28 3.31 -10.28 -13.40
CA ALA A 28 4.68 -10.47 -12.92
C ALA A 28 5.06 -11.97 -12.81
N PHE A 29 4.16 -12.81 -12.31
CA PHE A 29 4.35 -14.26 -12.28
C PHE A 29 4.48 -14.86 -13.69
N LEU A 30 3.70 -14.38 -14.66
CA LEU A 30 3.86 -14.78 -16.07
C LEU A 30 5.23 -14.39 -16.63
N PHE A 31 5.73 -13.18 -16.32
CA PHE A 31 7.03 -12.71 -16.79
C PHE A 31 8.18 -13.58 -16.32
N ILE A 32 8.17 -14.00 -15.05
CA ILE A 32 9.21 -14.87 -14.49
C ILE A 32 8.95 -16.36 -14.74
N ARG A 33 7.91 -16.71 -15.49
CA ARG A 33 7.48 -18.09 -15.78
C ARG A 33 7.25 -18.94 -14.51
N ALA A 34 6.85 -18.30 -13.42
CA ALA A 34 6.50 -18.99 -12.18
C ALA A 34 5.09 -19.58 -12.25
N LYS A 35 4.85 -20.61 -11.44
CA LYS A 35 3.51 -21.17 -11.28
C LYS A 35 2.58 -20.14 -10.65
N PRO A 36 1.37 -19.92 -11.18
CA PRO A 36 0.44 -18.99 -10.58
C PRO A 36 0.09 -19.37 -9.14
N ASN A 37 0.19 -18.41 -8.22
CA ASN A 37 -0.26 -18.59 -6.83
C ASN A 37 -1.41 -17.62 -6.54
N LEU A 38 -2.64 -18.14 -6.62
CA LEU A 38 -3.85 -17.33 -6.42
C LEU A 38 -3.92 -16.73 -5.00
N LEU A 39 -3.45 -17.47 -3.98
CA LEU A 39 -3.42 -16.98 -2.60
C LEU A 39 -2.47 -15.80 -2.46
N ALA A 40 -1.28 -15.87 -3.07
CA ALA A 40 -0.33 -14.76 -3.10
C ALA A 40 -0.92 -13.51 -3.79
N TYR A 41 -1.71 -13.69 -4.87
CA TYR A 41 -2.36 -12.57 -5.55
C TYR A 41 -3.42 -11.91 -4.67
N ILE A 42 -4.28 -12.71 -4.05
CA ILE A 42 -5.32 -12.22 -3.13
C ILE A 42 -4.66 -11.50 -1.96
N ALA A 43 -3.65 -12.10 -1.34
CA ALA A 43 -2.92 -11.50 -0.24
C ALA A 43 -2.27 -10.17 -0.64
N GLY A 44 -1.63 -10.12 -1.81
CA GLY A 44 -1.07 -8.89 -2.36
C GLY A 44 -2.14 -7.82 -2.59
N GLY A 45 -3.30 -8.21 -3.13
CA GLY A 45 -4.47 -7.33 -3.30
C GLY A 45 -5.01 -6.79 -1.98
N LEU A 46 -5.07 -7.61 -0.93
CA LEU A 46 -5.50 -7.23 0.42
C LEU A 46 -4.54 -6.19 1.05
N VAL A 47 -3.24 -6.37 0.88
CA VAL A 47 -2.23 -5.38 1.32
C VAL A 47 -2.37 -4.07 0.53
N ILE A 48 -2.53 -4.13 -0.80
CA ILE A 48 -2.76 -2.93 -1.63
C ILE A 48 -4.04 -2.21 -1.18
N TYR A 49 -5.13 -2.96 -0.99
CA TYR A 49 -6.40 -2.41 -0.51
C TYR A 49 -6.22 -1.70 0.83
N THR A 50 -5.50 -2.31 1.77
CA THR A 50 -5.17 -1.74 3.08
C THR A 50 -4.48 -0.40 2.92
N VAL A 51 -3.36 -0.35 2.19
CA VAL A 51 -2.51 0.84 2.09
C VAL A 51 -3.29 2.02 1.51
N TYR A 52 -4.07 1.79 0.45
CA TYR A 52 -4.88 2.84 -0.18
C TYR A 52 -6.11 3.24 0.63
N THR A 53 -6.72 2.32 1.37
CA THR A 53 -7.86 2.64 2.26
C THR A 53 -7.39 3.41 3.48
N LEU A 54 -6.23 3.05 4.03
CA LEU A 54 -5.61 3.74 5.15
C LEU A 54 -5.15 5.14 4.75
N ASP A 55 -4.51 5.31 3.58
CA ASP A 55 -4.13 6.63 3.05
C ASP A 55 -5.35 7.57 2.95
N ARG A 56 -6.48 7.05 2.46
CA ARG A 56 -7.74 7.82 2.36
C ARG A 56 -8.40 8.08 3.71
N ALA A 57 -8.31 7.15 4.66
CA ALA A 57 -8.89 7.31 5.99
C ALA A 57 -8.09 8.27 6.88
N LEU A 58 -6.77 8.40 6.65
CA LEU A 58 -5.87 9.23 7.44
C LEU A 58 -5.83 10.71 7.02
N GLU A 59 -6.51 11.09 5.94
CA GLU A 59 -6.67 12.45 5.38
C GLU A 59 -5.46 13.39 5.53
N CYS A 60 -4.79 13.65 4.41
CA CYS A 60 -3.85 14.75 4.29
C CYS A 60 -4.60 16.07 4.01
N LYS A 61 -4.06 17.23 4.42
CA LYS A 61 -4.67 18.56 4.15
C LYS A 61 -5.01 18.80 2.67
N GLU A 62 -4.28 18.16 1.77
CA GLU A 62 -4.48 18.18 0.32
C GLU A 62 -5.69 17.33 -0.12
N ASP A 63 -5.93 16.17 0.49
CA ASP A 63 -7.05 15.29 0.17
C ASP A 63 -8.39 15.85 0.66
N ALA A 64 -8.37 16.67 1.72
CA ALA A 64 -9.54 17.42 2.17
C ALA A 64 -10.03 18.47 1.14
N VAL A 65 -9.14 18.96 0.27
CA VAL A 65 -9.48 19.91 -0.81
C VAL A 65 -9.82 19.16 -2.11
N ASN A 66 -9.08 18.09 -2.42
CA ASN A 66 -9.22 17.37 -3.69
C ASN A 66 -10.32 16.29 -3.70
N ARG A 67 -10.84 15.87 -2.53
CA ARG A 67 -11.79 14.74 -2.41
C ARG A 67 -13.00 15.07 -1.55
N CYS A 68 -13.72 16.14 -1.90
CA CYS A 68 -14.91 16.59 -1.18
C CYS A 68 -16.02 15.51 -1.10
N GLU A 69 -16.01 14.50 -1.98
CA GLU A 69 -16.95 13.37 -1.96
C GLU A 69 -16.75 12.38 -0.80
N LEU A 70 -15.62 12.47 -0.08
CA LEU A 70 -15.30 11.64 1.10
C LEU A 70 -15.57 12.37 2.43
N THR A 71 -15.93 13.65 2.37
CA THR A 71 -16.22 14.49 3.53
C THR A 71 -17.39 13.91 4.33
N GLY A 72 -17.20 13.71 5.64
CA GLY A 72 -18.19 13.07 6.51
C GLY A 72 -18.19 11.54 6.51
N SER A 73 -17.16 10.90 5.94
CA SER A 73 -16.93 9.46 6.09
C SER A 73 -16.53 9.09 7.53
N LYS A 74 -16.96 7.90 7.99
CA LYS A 74 -16.57 7.35 9.30
C LYS A 74 -15.17 6.73 9.18
N LYS A 75 -14.15 7.55 9.45
CA LYS A 75 -12.72 7.17 9.31
C LYS A 75 -12.34 5.95 10.16
N GLU A 76 -12.91 5.84 11.35
CA GLU A 76 -12.73 4.69 12.25
C GLU A 76 -13.08 3.37 11.56
N VAL A 77 -14.16 3.35 10.76
CA VAL A 77 -14.56 2.18 9.98
C VAL A 77 -13.53 1.90 8.88
N GLY A 78 -13.04 2.93 8.19
CA GLY A 78 -11.99 2.80 7.19
C GLY A 78 -10.69 2.21 7.77
N ILE A 79 -10.28 2.67 8.94
CA ILE A 79 -9.11 2.16 9.67
C ILE A 79 -9.34 0.72 10.11
N LEU A 80 -10.49 0.43 10.74
CA LEU A 80 -10.84 -0.92 11.21
C LEU A 80 -10.84 -1.94 10.07
N VAL A 81 -11.47 -1.60 8.94
CA VAL A 81 -11.48 -2.45 7.74
C VAL A 81 -10.06 -2.61 7.19
N SER A 82 -9.26 -1.54 7.14
CA SER A 82 -7.87 -1.62 6.67
C SER A 82 -7.03 -2.56 7.54
N VAL A 83 -7.09 -2.42 8.88
CA VAL A 83 -6.35 -3.29 9.81
C VAL A 83 -6.79 -4.74 9.66
N SER A 84 -8.10 -5.00 9.60
CA SER A 84 -8.63 -6.35 9.43
C SER A 84 -8.16 -6.99 8.12
N THR A 85 -8.22 -6.22 7.03
CA THR A 85 -7.78 -6.67 5.70
C THR A 85 -6.27 -6.92 5.67
N PHE A 86 -5.49 -6.07 6.35
CA PHE A 86 -4.04 -6.23 6.47
C PHE A 86 -3.68 -7.51 7.22
N CYS A 87 -4.31 -7.76 8.36
CA CYS A 87 -4.07 -8.97 9.15
C CYS A 87 -4.31 -10.23 8.32
N ILE A 88 -5.38 -10.27 7.53
CA ILE A 88 -5.68 -11.40 6.65
C ILE A 88 -4.60 -11.54 5.56
N GLY A 89 -4.30 -10.45 4.84
CA GLY A 89 -3.28 -10.48 3.77
C GLY A 89 -1.89 -10.85 4.27
N ALA A 90 -1.45 -10.26 5.38
CA ALA A 90 -0.17 -10.54 6.01
C ALA A 90 -0.09 -11.98 6.51
N SER A 91 -1.16 -12.52 7.11
CA SER A 91 -1.19 -13.91 7.57
C SER A 91 -1.01 -14.89 6.40
N ILE A 92 -1.64 -14.64 5.25
CA ILE A 92 -1.44 -15.46 4.05
C ILE A 92 0.01 -15.39 3.56
N LEU A 93 0.61 -14.19 3.53
CA LEU A 93 2.01 -14.03 3.14
C LEU A 93 2.99 -14.68 4.12
N PHE A 94 2.67 -14.71 5.42
CA PHE A 94 3.49 -15.39 6.42
C PHE A 94 3.49 -16.91 6.26
N ILE A 95 2.37 -17.49 5.84
CA ILE A 95 2.30 -18.92 5.49
C ILE A 95 3.24 -19.24 4.32
N GLU A 96 3.45 -18.28 3.42
CA GLU A 96 4.39 -18.34 2.30
C GLU A 96 5.82 -17.91 2.68
N ASN A 97 6.13 -17.77 3.98
CA ASN A 97 7.41 -17.32 4.54
C ASN A 97 7.84 -15.88 4.14
N LEU A 98 6.89 -15.03 3.74
CA LEU A 98 7.14 -13.62 3.39
C LEU A 98 6.76 -12.70 4.56
N PHE A 99 7.68 -12.57 5.51
CA PHE A 99 7.41 -11.84 6.75
C PHE A 99 7.53 -10.33 6.61
N VAL A 100 8.46 -9.85 5.77
CA VAL A 100 8.78 -8.42 5.71
C VAL A 100 8.01 -7.71 4.58
N VAL A 101 7.77 -8.41 3.47
CA VAL A 101 7.05 -7.93 2.29
C VAL A 101 5.76 -7.14 2.59
N PRO A 102 4.79 -7.62 3.42
CA PRO A 102 3.54 -6.88 3.64
C PRO A 102 3.73 -5.54 4.35
N PHE A 103 4.75 -5.41 5.21
CA PHE A 103 4.97 -4.20 6.00
C PHE A 103 5.62 -3.09 5.19
N LEU A 104 6.38 -3.42 4.15
CA LEU A 104 7.08 -2.42 3.33
C LEU A 104 6.14 -1.34 2.76
N PRO A 105 5.08 -1.69 1.99
CA PRO A 105 4.16 -0.68 1.46
C PRO A 105 3.32 -0.02 2.56
N LEU A 106 3.10 -0.69 3.70
CA LEU A 106 2.39 -0.11 4.84
C LEU A 106 3.21 1.00 5.52
N ILE A 107 4.49 0.74 5.80
CA ILE A 107 5.41 1.69 6.40
C ILE A 107 5.61 2.87 5.45
N ILE A 108 5.95 2.60 4.18
CA ILE A 108 6.17 3.66 3.19
C ILE A 108 4.89 4.45 2.94
N GLY A 109 3.73 3.80 2.86
CA GLY A 109 2.44 4.48 2.74
C GLY A 109 2.15 5.41 3.92
N CYS A 110 2.44 4.98 5.15
CA CYS A 110 2.31 5.81 6.34
C CYS A 110 3.29 7.00 6.35
N LEU A 111 4.57 6.76 6.06
CA LEU A 111 5.62 7.80 5.98
C LEU A 111 5.30 8.82 4.89
N TYR A 112 4.78 8.35 3.77
CA TYR A 112 4.36 9.17 2.63
C TYR A 112 3.12 10.03 2.97
N SER A 113 2.11 9.45 3.63
CA SER A 113 0.85 10.14 3.93
C SER A 113 0.97 11.17 5.07
N LYS A 114 1.73 10.86 6.14
CA LYS A 114 1.91 11.76 7.28
C LYS A 114 3.17 12.64 7.20
N GLY A 115 4.17 12.22 6.43
CA GLY A 115 5.51 12.81 6.43
C GLY A 115 6.30 12.43 7.68
N VAL A 116 7.63 12.50 7.60
CA VAL A 116 8.52 12.32 8.75
C VAL A 116 8.93 13.70 9.25
N LYS A 117 8.61 14.01 10.51
CA LYS A 117 9.15 15.18 11.22
C LYS A 117 10.30 14.70 12.10
N ILE A 118 11.53 14.81 11.60
CA ILE A 118 12.73 14.60 12.41
C ILE A 118 13.35 15.97 12.70
N MET A 119 13.42 16.31 13.99
CA MET A 119 14.27 17.38 14.55
C MET A 119 14.19 18.75 13.83
N GLY A 120 12.98 19.21 13.50
CA GLY A 120 12.74 20.53 12.88
C GLY A 120 12.66 20.53 11.35
N PHE A 121 13.10 19.47 10.67
CA PHE A 121 12.91 19.30 9.23
C PHE A 121 11.63 18.53 8.94
N ASN A 122 10.73 19.15 8.17
CA ASN A 122 9.49 18.55 7.72
C ASN A 122 9.74 17.87 6.37
N MET A 123 10.32 16.67 6.37
CA MET A 123 10.51 15.89 5.14
C MET A 123 9.16 15.30 4.71
N LYS A 124 8.37 16.12 4.04
CA LYS A 124 7.23 15.64 3.26
C LYS A 124 7.73 15.19 1.90
N LEU A 125 7.80 13.86 1.71
CA LEU A 125 7.98 13.25 0.38
C LEU A 125 6.88 13.67 -0.63
N LYS A 126 5.76 14.22 -0.14
CA LYS A 126 4.63 14.72 -0.94
C LYS A 126 4.88 16.08 -1.63
N GLY A 127 6.11 16.64 -1.62
CA GLY A 127 6.40 17.99 -2.14
C GLY A 127 7.47 18.13 -3.23
N GLY A 128 8.21 17.07 -3.61
CA GLY A 128 9.27 17.12 -4.62
C GLY A 128 8.80 16.71 -6.03
N PHE A 129 9.32 17.37 -7.08
CA PHE A 129 8.93 17.27 -8.51
C PHE A 129 9.17 15.91 -9.22
N GLY A 130 9.27 14.80 -8.49
CA GLY A 130 9.44 13.45 -9.08
C GLY A 130 9.72 12.34 -8.06
N VAL A 131 10.28 12.68 -6.90
CA VAL A 131 10.64 11.74 -5.83
C VAL A 131 9.44 10.91 -5.36
N LYS A 132 8.25 11.52 -5.30
CA LYS A 132 7.00 10.83 -4.97
C LYS A 132 6.71 9.64 -5.90
N ASN A 133 6.81 9.85 -7.21
CA ASN A 133 6.51 8.80 -8.18
C ASN A 133 7.57 7.71 -8.14
N LEU A 134 8.83 8.08 -7.93
CA LEU A 134 9.94 7.16 -7.79
C LEU A 134 9.79 6.27 -6.55
N VAL A 135 9.50 6.85 -5.39
CA VAL A 135 9.27 6.09 -4.15
C VAL A 135 8.09 5.15 -4.28
N VAL A 136 6.97 5.62 -4.85
CA VAL A 136 5.78 4.79 -5.08
C VAL A 136 6.09 3.65 -6.06
N ALA A 137 6.77 3.95 -7.17
CA ALA A 137 7.14 2.94 -8.17
C ALA A 137 8.06 1.86 -7.58
N LEU A 138 9.08 2.27 -6.81
CA LEU A 138 10.02 1.34 -6.17
C LEU A 138 9.34 0.49 -5.10
N THR A 139 8.51 1.11 -4.26
CA THR A 139 7.75 0.41 -3.21
C THR A 139 6.91 -0.71 -3.81
N TRP A 140 6.12 -0.40 -4.84
CA TRP A 140 5.27 -1.40 -5.49
C TRP A 140 6.08 -2.39 -6.33
N GLY A 141 7.16 -1.95 -6.97
CA GLY A 141 8.05 -2.82 -7.73
C GLY A 141 8.69 -3.89 -6.85
N VAL A 142 9.23 -3.51 -5.69
CA VAL A 142 9.83 -4.45 -4.73
C VAL A 142 8.79 -5.30 -4.03
N PHE A 143 7.64 -4.72 -3.68
CA PHE A 143 6.54 -5.51 -3.12
C PHE A 143 6.11 -6.63 -4.09
N ILE A 144 5.87 -6.28 -5.36
CA ILE A 144 5.51 -7.26 -6.41
C ILE A 144 6.64 -8.27 -6.60
N ALA A 145 7.89 -7.82 -6.73
CA ALA A 145 9.04 -8.69 -6.91
C ALA A 145 9.21 -9.66 -5.73
N GLY A 146 9.06 -9.19 -4.48
CA GLY A 146 9.19 -10.01 -3.28
C GLY A 146 8.12 -11.11 -3.21
N ILE A 147 6.87 -10.79 -3.56
CA ILE A 147 5.80 -11.79 -3.67
C ILE A 147 6.11 -12.78 -4.79
N THR A 148 6.51 -12.28 -5.96
CA THR A 148 6.72 -13.09 -7.17
C THR A 148 7.93 -14.02 -7.07
N THR A 149 8.97 -13.60 -6.35
CA THR A 149 10.20 -14.40 -6.15
C THR A 149 10.20 -15.18 -4.84
N SER A 150 9.15 -15.05 -4.02
CA SER A 150 9.04 -15.65 -2.69
C SER A 150 10.27 -15.37 -1.81
N THR A 151 10.82 -14.16 -1.90
CA THR A 151 11.99 -13.76 -1.10
C THR A 151 11.87 -12.34 -0.56
N ASP A 152 12.32 -12.16 0.68
CA ASP A 152 12.51 -10.84 1.28
C ASP A 152 13.76 -10.12 0.72
N ALA A 153 14.61 -10.79 -0.09
CA ALA A 153 15.87 -10.23 -0.58
C ALA A 153 15.69 -8.98 -1.45
N GLY A 154 14.56 -8.83 -2.15
CA GLY A 154 14.23 -7.62 -2.91
C GLY A 154 14.06 -6.37 -2.04
N ILE A 155 13.86 -6.52 -0.73
CA ILE A 155 13.70 -5.42 0.22
C ILE A 155 15.05 -4.82 0.61
N ALA A 156 16.09 -5.66 0.72
CA ALA A 156 17.45 -5.21 1.01
C ALA A 156 17.99 -4.27 -0.08
N SER A 157 17.71 -4.56 -1.36
CA SER A 157 18.09 -3.69 -2.48
C SER A 157 17.37 -2.34 -2.47
N LEU A 158 16.12 -2.28 -1.99
CA LEU A 158 15.39 -1.03 -1.80
C LEU A 158 15.99 -0.16 -0.69
N PHE A 159 16.36 -0.77 0.45
CA PHE A 159 17.03 -0.06 1.53
C PHE A 159 18.40 0.49 1.09
N LEU A 160 19.18 -0.31 0.37
CA LEU A 160 20.45 0.13 -0.22
C LEU A 160 20.26 1.29 -1.20
N PHE A 161 19.24 1.21 -2.06
CA PHE A 161 18.91 2.28 -2.99
C PHE A 161 18.52 3.58 -2.27
N PHE A 162 17.68 3.52 -1.23
CA PHE A 162 17.32 4.71 -0.45
C PHE A 162 18.51 5.30 0.33
N PHE A 163 19.40 4.48 0.88
CA PHE A 163 20.65 4.95 1.49
C PHE A 163 21.60 5.60 0.48
N SER A 164 21.60 5.18 -0.79
CA SER A 164 22.42 5.78 -1.84
C SER A 164 21.92 7.14 -2.34
N LEU A 165 20.66 7.50 -2.02
CA LEU A 165 20.01 8.76 -2.37
C LEU A 165 20.01 9.79 -1.23
N ALA A 166 20.37 9.39 -0.01
CA ALA A 166 20.46 10.22 1.18
C ALA A 166 21.88 10.75 1.37
#